data_AF-A0A7K2NEC9-F1
#
_entry.id   AF-A0A7K2NEC9-F1
#
_cell.length_a   1.000
_cell.length_b   1.000
_cell.length_c   1.000
_cell.angle_alpha   90.00
_cell.angle_beta   90.00
_cell.angle_gamma   90.00
#
_symmetry.space_group_name_H-M   'P 1'
#
loop_
_entity.id
_entity.type
_entity.pdbx_description
1 polymer ?
#
loop_
_entity_poly.entity_id
_entity_poly.type
_entity_poly.pdbx_seq_one_letter_code
_entity_poly.pdbx_strand_id
1 'polypeptide(L)'
;MDGAPGAVIATRGLTKRFRGGRLAVDGLDLTVPRGSVFGFLGPNGSGKTTTIRMLLGLVGADAGAVRLLGEPMPHAARRVLPKVGALIEGPALYPHLTGRENLLRYDSADPTADPATRRDRVSAALDRVGLTAAAGRRARAYSLGMKQRLGLAAALLRPRELLVLDEPTNGLDPQGMREIRSLVRELAADGTTVFLSSHLLDEIEQLCSHVAVMSRGRLMVQGTVAELSAGARDRLTVTTPDEAEAVAVLGEHAVTGVTAENGRVTGELPPDPPDLAAINAALVAAGVRVRGFGAERASLEEAFVALTGEGFDVAG
;
A
#
# COMPACT_ATOMS: atom_id res chain seq x y z
N MET A 1 26.12 2.50 13.54
CA MET A 1 24.96 3.29 13.04
C MET A 1 24.25 2.35 12.09
N ASP A 2 23.41 1.49 12.64
CA ASP A 2 23.08 0.24 11.98
C ASP A 2 21.63 0.32 11.52
N GLY A 3 21.42 1.01 10.40
CA GLY A 3 20.27 0.66 9.57
C GLY A 3 20.45 -0.79 9.17
N ALA A 4 19.43 -1.63 9.39
CA ALA A 4 19.50 -3.04 9.07
C ALA A 4 20.13 -3.23 7.68
N PRO A 5 21.17 -4.08 7.53
CA PRO A 5 21.83 -4.27 6.24
C PRO A 5 20.78 -4.67 5.21
N GLY A 6 20.55 -3.80 4.21
CA GLY A 6 19.56 -4.01 3.15
C GLY A 6 18.38 -3.04 3.11
N ALA A 7 18.23 -2.07 4.02
CA ALA A 7 17.14 -1.08 3.93
C ALA A 7 17.37 0.01 2.85
N VAL A 8 16.36 0.33 2.04
CA VAL A 8 16.39 1.42 1.05
C VAL A 8 15.81 2.73 1.57
N ILE A 9 14.90 2.68 2.54
CA ILE A 9 14.43 3.85 3.30
C ILE A 9 14.65 3.54 4.78
N ALA A 10 15.29 4.45 5.50
CA ALA A 10 15.40 4.39 6.94
C ALA A 10 15.21 5.78 7.54
N THR A 11 14.33 5.90 8.54
CA THR A 11 14.14 7.14 9.30
C THR A 11 14.42 6.91 10.78
N ARG A 12 14.87 7.96 11.47
CA ARG A 12 15.04 7.94 12.93
C ARG A 12 14.49 9.21 13.57
N GLY A 13 13.50 9.09 14.44
CA GLY A 13 12.87 10.19 15.16
C GLY A 13 12.32 11.28 14.24
N LEU A 14 11.92 10.93 13.02
CA LEU A 14 11.59 11.90 11.98
C LEU A 14 10.35 12.70 12.38
N THR A 15 10.48 14.02 12.45
CA THR A 15 9.45 14.89 13.03
C THR A 15 9.19 16.10 12.14
N LYS A 16 7.92 16.43 11.96
CA LYS A 16 7.46 17.64 11.26
C LYS A 16 6.27 18.28 11.96
N ARG A 17 6.41 19.58 12.21
CA ARG A 17 5.42 20.50 12.72
C ARG A 17 5.12 21.57 11.68
N PHE A 18 3.84 21.84 11.47
CA PHE A 18 3.41 22.97 10.64
C PHE A 18 3.00 24.16 11.51
N ARG A 19 2.81 25.32 10.87
CA ARG A 19 2.30 26.52 11.52
C ARG A 19 0.99 26.21 12.26
N GLY A 20 0.85 26.72 13.47
CA GLY A 20 -0.24 26.37 14.39
C GLY A 20 0.09 25.24 15.37
N GLY A 21 1.34 24.74 15.37
CA GLY A 21 1.82 23.82 16.39
C GLY A 21 1.46 22.35 16.16
N ARG A 22 0.63 22.04 15.16
CA ARG A 22 0.24 20.67 14.81
C ARG A 22 1.44 19.86 14.32
N LEU A 23 1.69 18.73 14.99
CA LEU A 23 2.62 17.70 14.53
C LEU A 23 1.95 16.91 13.40
N ALA A 24 2.50 16.99 12.20
CA ALA A 24 2.08 16.17 11.07
C ALA A 24 2.82 14.82 11.05
N VAL A 25 4.05 14.79 11.56
CA VAL A 25 4.83 13.57 11.80
C VAL A 25 5.53 13.74 13.14
N ASP A 26 5.48 12.74 13.99
CA ASP A 26 5.94 12.78 15.38
C ASP A 26 6.81 11.56 15.69
N GLY A 27 8.14 11.74 15.63
CA GLY A 27 9.10 10.71 16.00
C GLY A 27 9.07 9.44 15.15
N LEU A 28 8.88 9.54 13.83
CA LEU A 28 8.72 8.37 12.95
C LEU A 28 10.04 7.59 12.73
N ASP A 29 10.02 6.31 13.10
CA ASP A 29 11.08 5.31 12.86
C ASP A 29 10.61 4.28 11.83
N LEU A 30 10.88 4.51 10.54
CA LEU A 30 10.46 3.69 9.41
C LEU A 30 11.66 2.94 8.83
N THR A 31 11.48 1.65 8.50
CA THR A 31 12.51 0.86 7.79
C THR A 31 11.88 0.09 6.63
N VAL A 32 12.34 0.36 5.41
CA VAL A 32 11.85 -0.29 4.18
C VAL A 32 12.95 -1.18 3.59
N PRO A 33 12.74 -2.50 3.55
CA PRO A 33 13.70 -3.44 2.94
C PRO A 33 13.87 -3.23 1.44
N ARG A 34 15.07 -3.50 0.90
CA ARG A 34 15.29 -3.56 -0.55
C ARG A 34 14.47 -4.68 -1.18
N GLY A 35 13.89 -4.40 -2.34
CA GLY A 35 13.11 -5.36 -3.13
C GLY A 35 11.69 -5.62 -2.60
N SER A 36 11.29 -5.00 -1.50
CA SER A 36 9.91 -5.11 -1.01
C SER A 36 8.94 -4.25 -1.83
N VAL A 37 7.71 -4.73 -1.97
CA VAL A 37 6.55 -3.85 -2.12
C VAL A 37 6.09 -3.49 -0.71
N PHE A 38 6.27 -2.21 -0.35
CA PHE A 38 6.04 -1.69 0.99
C PHE A 38 4.84 -0.74 0.97
N GLY A 39 3.83 -1.09 1.75
CA GLY A 39 2.64 -0.29 1.99
C GLY A 39 2.81 0.66 3.16
N PHE A 40 2.49 1.93 2.96
CA PHE A 40 2.39 2.91 4.03
C PHE A 40 0.93 3.28 4.23
N LEU A 41 0.30 2.58 5.18
CA LEU A 41 -1.14 2.60 5.41
C LEU A 41 -1.50 3.66 6.45
N GLY A 42 -2.63 4.32 6.28
CA GLY A 42 -3.23 5.15 7.32
C GLY A 42 -4.32 6.06 6.79
N PRO A 43 -5.20 6.58 7.65
CA PRO A 43 -6.29 7.46 7.23
C PRO A 43 -5.76 8.78 6.66
N ASN A 44 -6.66 9.52 6.01
CA ASN A 44 -6.35 10.86 5.52
C ASN A 44 -5.91 11.78 6.67
N GLY A 45 -4.84 12.52 6.45
CA GLY A 45 -4.27 13.40 7.47
C GLY A 45 -3.39 12.70 8.53
N SER A 46 -3.13 11.40 8.42
CA SER A 46 -2.24 10.67 9.35
C SER A 46 -0.77 11.07 9.25
N GLY A 47 -0.36 11.74 8.17
CA GLY A 47 1.00 12.22 7.94
C GLY A 47 1.71 11.62 6.73
N LYS A 48 1.09 10.66 6.01
CA LYS A 48 1.68 9.91 4.88
C LYS A 48 2.42 10.77 3.85
N THR A 49 1.68 11.68 3.19
CA THR A 49 2.22 12.60 2.18
C THR A 49 3.32 13.51 2.76
N THR A 50 3.21 13.91 4.04
CA THR A 50 4.25 14.74 4.69
C THR A 50 5.53 13.94 4.88
N THR A 51 5.43 12.69 5.32
CA THR A 51 6.55 11.75 5.41
C THR A 51 7.21 11.57 4.03
N ILE A 52 6.44 11.28 2.99
CA ILE A 52 6.94 11.11 1.62
C ILE A 52 7.71 12.35 1.15
N ARG A 53 7.14 13.54 1.36
CA ARG A 53 7.78 14.81 1.02
C ARG A 53 9.10 15.02 1.78
N MET A 54 9.19 14.61 3.04
CA MET A 54 10.44 14.65 3.80
C MET A 54 11.47 13.65 3.27
N LEU A 55 11.05 12.42 2.95
CA LEU A 55 11.92 11.39 2.38
C LEU A 55 12.61 11.87 1.10
N LEU A 56 11.86 12.59 0.25
CA LEU A 56 12.33 13.10 -1.03
C LEU A 56 12.97 14.50 -0.94
N GLY A 57 13.08 15.07 0.27
CA GLY A 57 13.67 16.39 0.50
C GLY A 57 12.84 17.57 -0.01
N LEU A 58 11.55 17.38 -0.30
CA LEU A 58 10.62 18.42 -0.72
C LEU A 58 10.19 19.33 0.44
N VAL A 59 10.22 18.81 1.66
CA VAL A 59 10.00 19.55 2.91
C VAL A 59 11.08 19.14 3.91
N GLY A 60 11.68 20.12 4.58
CA GLY A 60 12.67 19.84 5.63
C GLY A 60 12.01 19.29 6.90
N ALA A 61 12.60 18.27 7.50
CA ALA A 61 12.24 17.80 8.84
C ALA A 61 12.67 18.82 9.90
N ASP A 62 11.91 18.91 10.99
CA ASP A 62 12.26 19.76 12.13
C ASP A 62 13.18 19.03 13.13
N ALA A 63 13.10 17.70 13.18
CA ALA A 63 14.01 16.84 13.93
C ALA A 63 14.09 15.44 13.29
N GLY A 64 15.10 14.67 13.69
CA GLY A 64 15.35 13.32 13.22
C GLY A 64 16.24 13.24 11.98
N ALA A 65 16.35 12.04 11.41
CA ALA A 65 17.20 11.77 10.26
C ALA A 65 16.49 10.89 9.22
N VAL A 66 16.88 11.07 7.95
CA VAL A 66 16.44 10.24 6.83
C VAL A 66 17.65 9.71 6.08
N ARG A 67 17.65 8.42 5.78
CA ARG A 67 18.54 7.80 4.80
C ARG A 67 17.72 7.19 3.67
N LEU A 68 18.12 7.48 2.45
CA LEU A 68 17.49 6.99 1.22
C LEU A 68 18.58 6.36 0.36
N LEU A 69 18.39 5.10 -0.04
CA LEU A 69 19.39 4.27 -0.73
C LEU A 69 20.75 4.26 0.00
N GLY A 70 20.72 4.24 1.34
CA GLY A 70 21.92 4.25 2.18
C GLY A 70 22.59 5.63 2.33
N GLU A 71 22.06 6.69 1.74
CA GLU A 71 22.66 8.02 1.79
C GLU A 71 21.80 9.03 2.59
N PRO A 72 22.41 10.00 3.29
CA PRO A 72 21.69 10.95 4.13
C PRO A 72 20.92 12.00 3.30
N MET A 73 19.62 12.14 3.55
CA MET A 73 18.78 13.17 2.95
C MET A 73 18.61 14.38 3.89
N PRO A 74 18.46 15.61 3.35
CA PRO A 74 18.45 15.97 1.94
C PRO A 74 19.85 16.21 1.31
N HIS A 75 20.93 16.11 2.09
CA HIS A 75 22.29 16.43 1.65
C HIS A 75 22.76 15.66 0.41
N ALA A 76 22.34 14.39 0.27
CA ALA A 76 22.68 13.53 -0.85
C ALA A 76 21.69 13.58 -2.04
N ALA A 77 20.71 14.50 -2.03
CA ALA A 77 19.61 14.51 -2.99
C ALA A 77 20.05 14.43 -4.47
N ARG A 78 21.12 15.16 -4.85
CA ARG A 78 21.64 15.14 -6.22
C ARG A 78 22.18 13.78 -6.68
N ARG A 79 22.64 12.93 -5.75
CA ARG A 79 23.14 11.57 -6.05
C ARG A 79 22.02 10.53 -5.96
N VAL A 80 21.10 10.70 -5.02
CA VAL A 80 20.06 9.71 -4.71
C VAL A 80 18.84 9.86 -5.61
N LEU A 81 18.29 11.07 -5.76
CA LEU A 81 17.03 11.29 -6.49
C LEU A 81 17.06 10.84 -7.97
N PRO A 82 18.19 10.91 -8.71
CA PRO A 82 18.25 10.31 -10.05
C PRO A 82 18.00 8.80 -10.11
N LYS A 83 18.08 8.10 -8.97
CA LYS A 83 17.80 6.66 -8.82
C LYS A 83 16.39 6.37 -8.30
N VAL A 84 15.61 7.41 -7.99
CA VAL A 84 14.26 7.31 -7.41
C VAL A 84 13.23 7.81 -8.41
N GLY A 85 12.24 6.98 -8.72
CA GLY A 85 11.02 7.42 -9.41
C GLY A 85 10.00 7.87 -8.37
N ALA A 86 9.27 8.96 -8.62
CA ALA A 86 8.25 9.43 -7.69
C ALA A 86 7.00 9.93 -8.40
N LEU A 87 5.83 9.59 -7.85
CA LEU A 87 4.52 10.13 -8.20
C LEU A 87 3.83 10.57 -6.91
N ILE A 88 3.75 11.88 -6.67
CA ILE A 88 3.28 12.47 -5.41
C ILE A 88 2.12 13.41 -5.73
N GLU A 89 0.99 13.28 -5.03
CA GLU A 89 -0.21 14.12 -5.24
C GLU A 89 -0.77 14.11 -6.68
N GLY A 90 -0.40 13.09 -7.47
CA GLY A 90 -0.85 12.89 -8.85
C GLY A 90 0.08 13.46 -9.93
N PRO A 91 -0.29 13.28 -11.20
CA PRO A 91 0.58 13.54 -12.33
C PRO A 91 0.54 15.02 -12.74
N ALA A 92 1.67 15.73 -12.62
CA ALA A 92 1.80 17.16 -12.93
C ALA A 92 1.92 17.46 -14.45
N LEU A 93 0.97 16.97 -15.25
CA LEU A 93 1.02 16.98 -16.71
C LEU A 93 0.68 18.36 -17.31
N TYR A 94 1.25 18.64 -18.48
CA TYR A 94 0.86 19.75 -19.35
C TYR A 94 -0.33 19.34 -20.23
N PRO A 95 -1.55 19.85 -20.01
CA PRO A 95 -2.76 19.32 -20.63
C PRO A 95 -2.83 19.54 -22.16
N HIS A 96 -2.13 20.56 -22.65
CA HIS A 96 -2.09 20.92 -24.07
C HIS A 96 -1.09 20.08 -24.88
N LEU A 97 -0.11 19.46 -24.20
CA LEU A 97 0.86 18.56 -24.81
C LEU A 97 0.29 17.13 -24.91
N THR A 98 0.79 16.37 -25.88
CA THR A 98 0.54 14.93 -26.01
C THR A 98 1.20 14.14 -24.86
N GLY A 99 0.79 12.89 -24.68
CA GLY A 99 1.43 12.00 -23.71
C GLY A 99 2.93 11.88 -23.98
N ARG A 100 3.32 11.69 -25.25
CA ARG A 100 4.73 11.62 -25.67
C ARG A 100 5.49 12.92 -25.37
N GLU A 101 4.91 14.07 -25.68
CA GLU A 101 5.56 15.38 -25.44
C GLU A 101 5.74 15.66 -23.94
N ASN A 102 4.80 15.26 -23.09
CA ASN A 102 4.96 15.33 -21.65
C ASN A 102 6.20 14.55 -21.19
N LEU A 103 6.34 13.30 -21.64
CA LEU A 103 7.48 12.46 -21.27
C LEU A 103 8.81 12.97 -21.82
N LEU A 104 8.83 13.46 -23.07
CA LEU A 104 10.01 14.11 -23.65
C LEU A 104 10.46 15.32 -22.82
N ARG A 105 9.51 16.11 -22.31
CA ARG A 105 9.79 17.25 -21.45
C ARG A 105 10.38 16.82 -20.11
N TYR A 106 9.79 15.82 -19.44
CA TYR A 106 10.34 15.30 -18.19
C TYR A 106 11.74 14.73 -18.36
N ASP A 107 11.97 13.93 -19.40
CA ASP A 107 13.30 13.37 -19.71
C ASP A 107 14.33 14.48 -19.95
N SER A 108 13.94 15.56 -20.65
CA SER A 108 14.85 16.68 -20.93
C SER A 108 15.29 17.46 -19.69
N ALA A 109 14.55 17.34 -18.58
CA ALA A 109 14.89 17.98 -17.31
C ALA A 109 15.82 17.12 -16.44
N ASP A 110 16.10 15.87 -16.83
CA ASP A 110 17.02 14.99 -16.12
C ASP A 110 18.47 15.24 -16.59
N PRO A 111 19.33 15.89 -15.77
CA PRO A 111 20.69 16.24 -16.17
C PRO A 111 21.62 15.02 -16.25
N THR A 112 21.16 13.85 -15.80
CA THR A 112 21.94 12.61 -15.78
C THR A 112 21.55 11.66 -16.91
N ALA A 113 20.55 12.02 -17.73
CA ALA A 113 20.08 11.20 -18.84
C ALA A 113 20.78 11.58 -20.14
N ASP A 114 21.26 10.59 -20.89
CA ASP A 114 21.81 10.83 -22.24
C ASP A 114 20.69 11.29 -23.19
N PRO A 115 20.78 12.49 -23.80
CA PRO A 115 19.79 12.97 -24.76
C PRO A 115 19.63 12.08 -26.00
N ALA A 116 20.68 11.35 -26.40
CA ALA A 116 20.66 10.52 -27.60
C ALA A 116 19.66 9.35 -27.49
N THR A 117 19.51 8.79 -26.29
CA THR A 117 18.62 7.64 -26.01
C THR A 117 17.22 8.06 -25.54
N ARG A 118 16.90 9.37 -25.56
CA ARG A 118 15.61 9.91 -25.09
C ARG A 118 14.39 9.31 -25.77
N ARG A 119 14.41 9.20 -27.10
CA ARG A 119 13.25 8.71 -27.87
C ARG A 119 12.92 7.26 -27.51
N ASP A 120 13.94 6.45 -27.29
CA ASP A 120 13.80 5.04 -26.94
C ASP A 120 13.27 4.88 -25.52
N ARG A 121 13.84 5.62 -24.56
CA ARG A 121 13.35 5.64 -23.17
C ARG A 121 11.88 6.07 -23.07
N VAL A 122 11.50 7.14 -23.78
CA VAL A 122 10.10 7.61 -23.81
C VAL A 122 9.17 6.54 -24.41
N SER A 123 9.62 5.87 -25.48
CA SER A 123 8.79 4.84 -26.13
C SER A 123 8.65 3.60 -25.24
N ALA A 124 9.73 3.16 -24.60
CA ALA A 124 9.70 2.07 -23.62
C ALA A 124 8.83 2.40 -22.40
N ALA A 125 8.88 3.63 -21.89
CA ALA A 125 8.06 4.06 -20.76
C ALA A 125 6.55 4.08 -21.12
N LEU A 126 6.18 4.53 -22.33
CA LEU A 126 4.80 4.50 -22.82
C LEU A 126 4.29 3.07 -22.98
N ASP A 127 5.15 2.18 -23.48
CA ASP A 127 4.83 0.77 -23.68
C ASP A 127 4.58 0.07 -22.35
N ARG A 128 5.48 0.27 -21.39
CA ARG A 128 5.40 -0.31 -20.04
C ARG A 128 4.12 0.08 -19.28
N VAL A 129 3.55 1.25 -19.57
CA VAL A 129 2.27 1.67 -18.95
C VAL A 129 1.06 1.49 -19.86
N GLY A 130 1.21 0.79 -21.00
CA GLY A 130 0.12 0.52 -21.93
C GLY A 130 -0.51 1.77 -22.55
N LEU A 131 0.29 2.80 -22.85
CA LEU A 131 -0.16 4.07 -23.44
C LEU A 131 0.37 4.33 -24.86
N THR A 132 1.07 3.37 -25.49
CA THR A 132 1.63 3.51 -26.85
C THR A 132 0.60 3.99 -27.88
N ALA A 133 -0.59 3.36 -27.92
CA ALA A 133 -1.65 3.74 -28.87
C ALA A 133 -2.24 5.13 -28.60
N ALA A 134 -2.19 5.61 -27.36
CA ALA A 134 -2.70 6.92 -26.98
C ALA A 134 -1.62 8.02 -26.95
N ALA A 135 -0.35 7.70 -27.24
CA ALA A 135 0.79 8.58 -27.03
C ALA A 135 0.70 9.92 -27.77
N GLY A 136 0.06 9.93 -28.95
CA GLY A 136 -0.16 11.13 -29.77
C GLY A 136 -1.40 11.96 -29.39
N ARG A 137 -2.22 11.50 -28.44
CA ARG A 137 -3.37 12.27 -27.94
C ARG A 137 -2.91 13.27 -26.87
N ARG A 138 -3.54 14.46 -26.84
CA ARG A 138 -3.30 15.49 -25.81
C ARG A 138 -3.72 15.00 -24.42
N ALA A 139 -2.93 15.32 -23.41
CA ALA A 139 -3.15 14.88 -22.02
C ALA A 139 -4.48 15.39 -21.42
N ARG A 140 -5.02 16.53 -21.90
CA ARG A 140 -6.37 16.97 -21.49
C ARG A 140 -7.48 15.98 -21.86
N ALA A 141 -7.28 15.17 -22.90
CA ALA A 141 -8.24 14.18 -23.38
C ALA A 141 -8.01 12.78 -22.77
N TYR A 142 -7.11 12.66 -21.79
CA TYR A 142 -6.86 11.42 -21.06
C TYR A 142 -7.86 11.29 -19.91
N SER A 143 -8.33 10.07 -19.65
CA SER A 143 -9.03 9.75 -18.40
C SER A 143 -8.08 9.92 -17.21
N LEU A 144 -8.61 9.92 -15.99
CA LEU A 144 -7.78 9.98 -14.78
C LEU A 144 -6.78 8.82 -14.72
N GLY A 145 -7.21 7.59 -15.02
CA GLY A 145 -6.32 6.42 -15.10
C GLY A 145 -5.21 6.58 -16.14
N MET A 146 -5.51 7.11 -17.32
CA MET A 146 -4.49 7.39 -18.33
C MET A 146 -3.50 8.46 -17.87
N LYS A 147 -3.96 9.51 -17.16
CA LYS A 147 -3.06 10.53 -16.58
C LYS A 147 -2.16 9.93 -15.51
N GLN A 148 -2.71 9.09 -14.65
CA GLN A 148 -1.98 8.41 -13.59
C GLN A 148 -0.88 7.50 -14.16
N ARG A 149 -1.24 6.67 -15.16
CA ARG A 149 -0.29 5.83 -15.91
C ARG A 149 0.78 6.66 -16.61
N LEU A 150 0.44 7.82 -17.17
CA LEU A 150 1.43 8.72 -17.75
C LEU A 150 2.38 9.32 -16.70
N GLY A 151 1.89 9.64 -15.50
CA GLY A 151 2.72 10.05 -14.37
C GLY A 151 3.69 8.96 -13.94
N LEU A 152 3.21 7.70 -13.90
CA LEU A 152 4.05 6.55 -13.62
C LEU A 152 5.09 6.32 -14.73
N ALA A 153 4.74 6.48 -16.01
CA ALA A 153 5.71 6.47 -17.10
C ALA A 153 6.80 7.53 -16.94
N ALA A 154 6.46 8.73 -16.46
CA ALA A 154 7.45 9.77 -16.18
C ALA A 154 8.42 9.34 -15.05
N ALA A 155 7.91 8.71 -13.99
CA ALA A 155 8.75 8.15 -12.92
C ALA A 155 9.67 7.02 -13.42
N LEU A 156 9.25 6.29 -14.45
CA LEU A 156 9.92 5.12 -15.03
C LEU A 156 10.73 5.41 -16.30
N LEU A 157 10.96 6.68 -16.65
CA LEU A 157 11.78 7.04 -17.82
C LEU A 157 13.19 6.46 -17.79
N ARG A 158 13.68 6.05 -16.62
CA ARG A 158 14.93 5.29 -16.43
C ARG A 158 14.72 4.15 -15.45
N PRO A 159 15.61 3.15 -15.44
CA PRO A 159 15.69 2.20 -14.35
C PRO A 159 15.84 2.92 -13.00
N ARG A 160 15.05 2.52 -12.01
CA ARG A 160 15.04 3.10 -10.66
C ARG A 160 15.31 1.99 -9.64
N GLU A 161 16.04 2.31 -8.58
CA GLU A 161 16.21 1.39 -7.45
C GLU A 161 14.99 1.42 -6.51
N LEU A 162 14.31 2.57 -6.47
CA LEU A 162 13.14 2.83 -5.63
C LEU A 162 12.08 3.62 -6.41
N LEU A 163 10.84 3.18 -6.30
CA LEU A 163 9.65 3.89 -6.78
C LEU A 163 8.80 4.32 -5.58
N VAL A 164 8.48 5.61 -5.48
CA VAL A 164 7.67 6.19 -4.40
C VAL A 164 6.34 6.67 -4.98
N LEU A 165 5.23 6.11 -4.49
CA LEU A 165 3.89 6.36 -4.99
C LEU A 165 3.00 6.88 -3.86
N ASP A 166 2.44 8.08 -4.00
CA ASP A 166 1.49 8.62 -3.04
C ASP A 166 0.06 8.42 -3.56
N GLU A 167 -0.72 7.57 -2.88
CA GLU A 167 -2.13 7.28 -3.19
C GLU A 167 -2.34 6.92 -4.70
N PRO A 168 -1.59 5.95 -5.27
CA PRO A 168 -1.46 5.78 -6.72
C PRO A 168 -2.74 5.37 -7.45
N THR A 169 -3.73 4.86 -6.71
CA THR A 169 -5.00 4.33 -7.19
C THR A 169 -6.18 5.26 -6.90
N ASN A 170 -5.95 6.36 -6.19
CA ASN A 170 -7.01 7.25 -5.75
C ASN A 170 -7.79 7.86 -6.92
N GLY A 171 -9.12 7.77 -6.84
CA GLY A 171 -10.05 8.24 -7.86
C GLY A 171 -10.11 7.39 -9.13
N LEU A 172 -9.41 6.25 -9.20
CA LEU A 172 -9.49 5.34 -10.33
C LEU A 172 -10.72 4.43 -10.25
N ASP A 173 -11.23 4.04 -11.41
CA ASP A 173 -12.20 2.95 -11.50
C ASP A 173 -11.52 1.59 -11.19
N PRO A 174 -12.30 0.52 -10.94
CA PRO A 174 -11.72 -0.79 -10.60
C PRO A 174 -10.77 -1.35 -11.66
N GLN A 175 -10.95 -0.99 -12.93
CA GLN A 175 -10.08 -1.44 -14.02
C GLN A 175 -8.72 -0.73 -13.93
N GLY A 176 -8.71 0.60 -13.73
CA GLY A 176 -7.50 1.39 -13.54
C GLY A 176 -6.71 0.97 -12.30
N MET A 177 -7.39 0.64 -11.19
CA MET A 177 -6.75 0.10 -10.00
C MET A 177 -6.00 -1.23 -10.29
N ARG A 178 -6.63 -2.13 -11.05
CA ARG A 178 -6.02 -3.41 -11.47
C ARG A 178 -4.80 -3.19 -12.37
N GLU A 179 -4.88 -2.25 -13.31
CA GLU A 179 -3.77 -1.90 -14.20
C GLU A 179 -2.56 -1.38 -13.43
N ILE A 180 -2.76 -0.44 -12.50
CA ILE A 180 -1.68 0.08 -11.64
C ILE A 180 -1.08 -1.04 -10.79
N ARG A 181 -1.92 -1.93 -10.26
CA ARG A 181 -1.48 -3.08 -9.47
C ARG A 181 -0.63 -4.06 -10.26
N SER A 182 -1.02 -4.40 -11.50
CA SER A 182 -0.22 -5.27 -12.37
C SER A 182 1.17 -4.68 -12.58
N LEU A 183 1.22 -3.40 -12.91
CA LEU A 183 2.46 -2.69 -13.16
C LEU A 183 3.37 -2.63 -11.91
N VAL A 184 2.81 -2.38 -10.72
CA VAL A 184 3.57 -2.42 -9.46
C VAL A 184 4.18 -3.80 -9.23
N ARG A 185 3.43 -4.89 -9.47
CA ARG A 185 3.93 -6.26 -9.32
C ARG A 185 5.05 -6.57 -10.31
N GLU A 186 4.90 -6.16 -11.57
CA GLU A 186 5.93 -6.32 -12.60
C GLU A 186 7.22 -5.57 -12.24
N LEU A 187 7.11 -4.32 -11.76
CA LEU A 187 8.26 -3.53 -11.30
C LEU A 187 8.99 -4.17 -10.13
N ALA A 188 8.23 -4.73 -9.17
CA ALA A 188 8.79 -5.45 -8.04
C ALA A 188 9.49 -6.74 -8.47
N ALA A 189 8.92 -7.48 -9.42
CA ALA A 189 9.53 -8.70 -9.99
C ALA A 189 10.86 -8.40 -10.69
N ASP A 190 11.01 -7.22 -11.30
CA ASP A 190 12.28 -6.73 -11.87
C ASP A 190 13.31 -6.29 -10.81
N GLY A 191 13.00 -6.42 -9.52
CA GLY A 191 13.88 -6.06 -8.40
C GLY A 191 13.80 -4.59 -7.97
N THR A 192 12.86 -3.81 -8.50
CA THR A 192 12.63 -2.43 -8.03
C THR A 192 11.97 -2.46 -6.66
N THR A 193 12.45 -1.65 -5.71
CA THR A 193 11.71 -1.49 -4.44
C THR A 193 10.55 -0.53 -4.66
N VAL A 194 9.34 -0.87 -4.22
CA VAL A 194 8.16 0.00 -4.36
C VAL A 194 7.69 0.43 -2.98
N PHE A 195 7.62 1.72 -2.74
CA PHE A 195 7.02 2.32 -1.54
C PHE A 195 5.75 3.03 -1.96
N LEU A 196 4.59 2.55 -1.51
CA LEU A 196 3.30 3.14 -1.86
C LEU A 196 2.52 3.52 -0.61
N SER A 197 1.90 4.69 -0.59
CA SER A 197 0.90 5.04 0.43
C SER A 197 -0.49 4.63 -0.04
N SER A 198 -1.33 4.21 0.91
CA SER A 198 -2.76 4.00 0.68
C SER A 198 -3.53 4.26 1.98
N HIS A 199 -4.82 4.53 1.86
CA HIS A 199 -5.77 4.47 2.96
C HIS A 199 -6.68 3.24 2.85
N LEU A 200 -6.56 2.47 1.75
CA LEU A 200 -7.35 1.28 1.47
C LEU A 200 -6.56 0.05 1.88
N LEU A 201 -7.07 -0.65 2.87
CA LEU A 201 -6.44 -1.84 3.42
C LEU A 201 -6.32 -2.97 2.38
N ASP A 202 -7.40 -3.25 1.64
CA ASP A 202 -7.45 -4.28 0.59
C ASP A 202 -6.34 -4.12 -0.44
N GLU A 203 -5.94 -2.88 -0.74
CA GLU A 203 -4.82 -2.63 -1.65
C GLU A 203 -3.51 -3.10 -1.06
N ILE A 204 -3.28 -2.82 0.23
CA ILE A 204 -2.07 -3.23 0.92
C ILE A 204 -1.99 -4.76 0.98
N GLU A 205 -3.07 -5.43 1.39
CA GLU A 205 -3.11 -6.89 1.46
C GLU A 205 -2.84 -7.55 0.11
N GLN A 206 -3.38 -7.00 -0.97
CA GLN A 206 -3.28 -7.61 -2.30
C GLN A 206 -1.96 -7.28 -3.02
N LEU A 207 -1.23 -6.24 -2.59
CA LEU A 207 -0.03 -5.75 -3.29
C LEU A 207 1.25 -5.90 -2.49
N CYS A 208 1.19 -5.70 -1.18
CA CYS A 208 2.36 -5.41 -0.39
C CYS A 208 2.89 -6.67 0.30
N SER A 209 4.20 -6.78 0.31
CA SER A 209 4.93 -7.76 1.13
C SER A 209 5.11 -7.29 2.58
N HIS A 210 5.20 -5.97 2.75
CA HIS A 210 5.46 -5.30 4.03
C HIS A 210 4.50 -4.13 4.18
N VAL A 211 4.16 -3.79 5.42
CA VAL A 211 3.33 -2.62 5.71
C VAL A 211 3.83 -1.91 6.97
N ALA A 212 3.74 -0.59 6.95
CA ALA A 212 3.74 0.25 8.14
C ALA A 212 2.41 0.97 8.24
N VAL A 213 1.82 0.99 9.44
CA VAL A 213 0.55 1.67 9.70
C VAL A 213 0.79 2.94 10.50
N MET A 214 0.25 4.04 10.00
CA MET A 214 0.44 5.38 10.54
C MET A 214 -0.90 5.96 11.01
N SER A 215 -0.92 6.51 12.23
CA SER A 215 -2.07 7.22 12.78
C SER A 215 -1.61 8.47 13.52
N ARG A 216 -2.33 9.58 13.33
CA ARG A 216 -2.10 10.86 14.03
C ARG A 216 -0.62 11.30 14.09
N GLY A 217 0.14 11.11 13.00
CA GLY A 217 1.54 11.49 12.91
C GLY A 217 2.56 10.44 13.35
N ARG A 218 2.12 9.31 13.92
CA ARG A 218 2.98 8.28 14.53
C ARG A 218 2.89 6.95 13.81
N LEU A 219 3.99 6.18 13.86
CA LEU A 219 3.99 4.78 13.46
C LEU A 219 3.34 3.95 14.57
N MET A 220 2.32 3.18 14.21
CA MET A 220 1.64 2.28 15.14
C MET A 220 2.28 0.89 15.12
N VAL A 221 2.52 0.37 13.92
CA VAL A 221 3.11 -0.95 13.72
C VAL A 221 3.81 -1.01 12.36
N GLN A 222 4.82 -1.86 12.24
CA GLN A 222 5.48 -2.19 10.98
C GLN A 222 5.89 -3.66 10.98
N GLY A 223 5.71 -4.34 9.85
CA GLY A 223 6.11 -5.74 9.68
C GLY A 223 5.83 -6.24 8.27
N THR A 224 5.99 -7.54 8.04
CA THR A 224 5.42 -8.17 6.85
C THR A 224 3.90 -8.22 6.95
N VAL A 225 3.22 -8.19 5.81
CA VAL A 225 1.75 -8.39 5.78
C VAL A 225 1.39 -9.73 6.41
N ALA A 226 2.17 -10.78 6.13
CA ALA A 226 1.95 -12.11 6.68
C ALA A 226 2.07 -12.15 8.22
N GLU A 227 3.09 -11.52 8.81
CA GLU A 227 3.26 -11.47 10.28
C GLU A 227 2.11 -10.71 10.96
N LEU A 228 1.66 -9.61 10.37
CA LEU A 228 0.61 -8.79 10.94
C LEU A 228 -0.76 -9.44 10.80
N SER A 229 -1.04 -10.11 9.68
CA SER A 229 -2.25 -10.91 9.50
C SER A 229 -2.26 -12.16 10.37
N ALA A 230 -1.11 -12.81 10.62
CA ALA A 230 -1.03 -14.01 11.47
C ALA A 230 -1.37 -13.75 12.95
N GLY A 231 -1.37 -12.48 13.39
CA GLY A 231 -1.87 -12.10 14.71
C GLY A 231 -3.39 -12.14 14.83
N ALA A 232 -4.11 -12.13 13.70
CA ALA A 232 -5.56 -12.33 13.65
C ALA A 232 -5.86 -13.81 13.34
N ARG A 233 -6.95 -14.32 13.93
CA ARG A 233 -7.38 -15.71 13.74
C ARG A 233 -8.42 -15.80 12.64
N ASP A 234 -8.31 -16.82 11.79
CA ASP A 234 -9.34 -17.10 10.79
C ASP A 234 -10.69 -17.24 11.48
N ARG A 235 -11.75 -16.70 10.86
CA ARG A 235 -13.07 -16.64 11.47
C ARG A 235 -14.01 -17.58 10.75
N LEU A 236 -14.59 -18.52 11.48
CA LEU A 236 -15.67 -19.34 10.94
C LEU A 236 -16.97 -18.54 10.97
N THR A 237 -17.71 -18.60 9.88
CA THR A 237 -19.06 -18.02 9.76
C THR A 237 -20.06 -19.12 9.44
N VAL A 238 -21.16 -19.14 10.18
CA VAL A 238 -22.34 -19.97 9.94
C VAL A 238 -23.57 -19.08 9.83
N THR A 239 -24.25 -19.12 8.69
CA THR A 239 -25.55 -18.47 8.50
C THR A 239 -26.65 -19.48 8.82
N THR A 240 -27.41 -19.25 9.89
CA THR A 240 -28.43 -20.19 10.36
C THR A 240 -29.51 -19.49 11.18
N PRO A 241 -30.78 -19.94 11.12
CA PRO A 241 -31.80 -19.52 12.08
C PRO A 241 -31.64 -20.18 13.46
N ASP A 242 -30.78 -21.20 13.60
CA ASP A 242 -30.61 -22.00 14.82
C ASP A 242 -29.36 -21.54 15.60
N GLU A 243 -29.30 -20.24 15.92
CA GLU A 243 -28.11 -19.59 16.48
C GLU A 243 -27.59 -20.23 17.76
N ALA A 244 -28.48 -20.51 18.73
CA ALA A 244 -28.08 -21.03 20.03
C ALA A 244 -27.43 -22.43 19.92
N GLU A 245 -27.99 -23.28 19.07
CA GLU A 245 -27.49 -24.63 18.81
C GLU A 245 -26.15 -24.56 18.06
N ALA A 246 -26.05 -23.66 17.07
CA ALA A 246 -24.79 -23.43 16.36
C ALA A 246 -23.68 -22.93 17.30
N VAL A 247 -23.97 -21.99 18.21
CA VAL A 247 -22.99 -21.52 19.21
C VAL A 247 -22.48 -22.68 20.08
N ALA A 248 -23.37 -23.56 20.53
CA ALA A 248 -22.99 -24.72 21.33
C ALA A 248 -22.05 -25.67 20.57
N VAL A 249 -22.43 -26.07 19.35
CA VAL A 249 -21.61 -26.95 18.51
C VAL A 249 -20.26 -26.31 18.19
N LEU A 250 -20.21 -25.02 17.84
CA LEU A 250 -18.95 -24.34 17.55
C LEU A 250 -18.01 -24.33 18.77
N GLY A 251 -18.55 -24.13 19.97
CA GLY A 251 -17.78 -24.20 21.22
C GLY A 251 -17.16 -25.59 21.49
N GLU A 252 -17.85 -26.67 21.14
CA GLU A 252 -17.33 -28.04 21.25
C GLU A 252 -16.18 -28.33 20.27
N HIS A 253 -16.13 -27.60 19.16
CA HIS A 253 -15.10 -27.73 18.12
C HIS A 253 -13.96 -26.71 18.25
N ALA A 254 -13.70 -26.25 19.48
CA ALA A 254 -12.60 -25.33 19.82
C ALA A 254 -12.65 -23.97 19.08
N VAL A 255 -13.82 -23.57 18.59
CA VAL A 255 -14.05 -22.21 18.07
C VAL A 255 -14.27 -21.28 19.26
N THR A 256 -13.46 -20.22 19.35
CA THR A 256 -13.48 -19.28 20.48
C THR A 256 -14.14 -17.96 20.12
N GLY A 257 -14.55 -17.18 21.11
CA GLY A 257 -15.13 -15.84 20.87
C GLY A 257 -16.42 -15.88 20.04
N VAL A 258 -17.22 -16.93 20.18
CA VAL A 258 -18.40 -17.13 19.35
C VAL A 258 -19.46 -16.06 19.67
N THR A 259 -19.88 -15.32 18.64
CA THR A 259 -20.93 -14.31 18.70
C THR A 259 -22.04 -14.68 17.72
N ALA A 260 -23.28 -14.44 18.10
CA ALA A 260 -24.45 -14.65 17.24
C ALA A 260 -25.24 -13.35 17.12
N GLU A 261 -25.52 -12.94 15.88
CA GLU A 261 -26.31 -11.75 15.59
C GLU A 261 -27.04 -11.90 14.25
N ASN A 262 -28.36 -11.66 14.25
CA ASN A 262 -29.20 -11.56 13.04
C ASN A 262 -29.10 -12.74 12.06
N GLY A 263 -29.07 -13.97 12.57
CA GLY A 263 -29.00 -15.22 11.81
C GLY A 263 -27.58 -15.58 11.34
N ARG A 264 -26.55 -14.92 11.88
CA ARG A 264 -25.15 -15.15 11.59
C ARG A 264 -24.38 -15.44 12.88
N VAL A 265 -23.72 -16.58 12.93
CA VAL A 265 -22.84 -16.99 14.04
C VAL A 265 -21.40 -16.95 13.55
N THR A 266 -20.54 -16.24 14.27
CA THR A 266 -19.12 -16.09 13.94
C THR A 266 -18.25 -16.47 15.11
N GLY A 267 -17.09 -17.07 14.87
CA GLY A 267 -16.11 -17.35 15.92
C GLY A 267 -14.71 -17.59 15.37
N GLU A 268 -13.71 -17.45 16.22
CA GLU A 268 -12.29 -17.59 15.88
C GLU A 268 -11.88 -19.07 15.83
N LEU A 269 -11.27 -19.46 14.73
CA LEU A 269 -10.65 -20.77 14.57
C LEU A 269 -9.30 -20.81 15.31
N PRO A 270 -8.92 -21.98 15.87
CA PRO A 270 -7.59 -22.16 16.44
C PRO A 270 -6.52 -22.19 15.33
N PRO A 271 -5.22 -21.96 15.66
CA PRO A 271 -4.13 -21.95 14.68
C PRO A 271 -3.98 -23.24 13.86
N ASP A 272 -4.37 -24.37 14.44
CA ASP A 272 -4.52 -25.66 13.74
C ASP A 272 -6.02 -26.00 13.72
N PRO A 273 -6.77 -25.48 12.74
CA PRO A 273 -8.22 -25.63 12.72
C PRO A 273 -8.61 -27.09 12.48
N PRO A 274 -9.63 -27.62 13.19
CA PRO A 274 -10.21 -28.90 12.84
C PRO A 274 -10.80 -28.86 11.43
N ASP A 275 -10.98 -30.04 10.82
CA ASP A 275 -11.56 -30.15 9.48
C ASP A 275 -12.92 -29.42 9.42
N LEU A 276 -12.99 -28.38 8.60
CA LEU A 276 -14.19 -27.57 8.43
C LEU A 276 -15.38 -28.41 7.96
N ALA A 277 -15.14 -29.48 7.18
CA ALA A 277 -16.19 -30.40 6.78
C ALA A 277 -16.77 -31.17 7.99
N ALA A 278 -15.93 -31.52 8.97
CA ALA A 278 -16.36 -32.18 10.19
C ALA A 278 -17.19 -31.25 11.08
N ILE A 279 -16.80 -29.97 11.20
CA ILE A 279 -17.59 -28.96 11.93
C ILE A 279 -18.96 -28.77 11.26
N ASN A 280 -18.99 -28.66 9.94
CA ASN A 280 -20.24 -28.54 9.20
C ASN A 280 -21.14 -29.78 9.37
N ALA A 281 -20.55 -30.97 9.35
CA ALA A 281 -21.28 -32.21 9.59
C ALA A 281 -21.85 -32.27 11.02
N ALA A 282 -21.10 -31.82 12.02
CA ALA A 282 -21.56 -31.75 13.41
C ALA A 282 -22.75 -30.79 13.58
N LEU A 283 -22.70 -29.61 12.93
CA LEU A 283 -23.82 -28.66 12.90
C LEU A 283 -25.09 -29.33 12.35
N VAL A 284 -24.98 -30.00 11.19
CA VAL A 284 -26.11 -30.67 10.57
C VAL A 284 -26.61 -31.84 11.43
N ALA A 285 -25.72 -32.62 12.05
CA ALA A 285 -26.08 -33.72 12.94
C ALA A 285 -26.81 -33.25 14.20
N ALA A 286 -26.46 -32.07 14.72
CA ALA A 286 -27.16 -31.40 15.82
C ALA A 286 -28.51 -30.77 15.41
N GLY A 287 -28.89 -30.87 14.14
CA GLY A 287 -30.14 -30.31 13.63
C GLY A 287 -30.08 -28.82 13.27
N VAL A 288 -28.87 -28.21 13.26
CA VAL A 288 -28.67 -26.82 12.83
C VAL A 288 -28.94 -26.72 11.32
N ARG A 289 -29.84 -25.82 10.93
CA ARG A 289 -30.12 -25.53 9.51
C ARG A 289 -29.05 -24.58 8.98
N VAL A 290 -28.02 -25.14 8.37
CA VAL A 290 -26.92 -24.38 7.77
C VAL A 290 -27.34 -23.82 6.42
N ARG A 291 -27.52 -22.50 6.33
CA ARG A 291 -27.81 -21.76 5.08
C ARG A 291 -26.54 -21.26 4.39
N GLY A 292 -25.47 -21.10 5.14
CA GLY A 292 -24.16 -20.69 4.67
C GLY A 292 -23.10 -21.11 5.67
N PHE A 293 -21.94 -21.53 5.17
CA PHE A 293 -20.82 -21.99 5.98
C PHE A 293 -19.52 -21.66 5.25
N GLY A 294 -18.58 -21.05 5.95
CA GLY A 294 -17.27 -20.72 5.38
C GLY A 294 -16.32 -20.16 6.41
N ALA A 295 -15.03 -20.36 6.18
CA ALA A 295 -13.97 -19.67 6.92
C ALA A 295 -13.58 -18.40 6.15
N GLU A 296 -13.57 -17.28 6.84
CA GLU A 296 -13.00 -16.03 6.38
C GLU A 296 -11.58 -15.95 6.94
N ARG A 297 -10.60 -15.68 6.08
CA ARG A 297 -9.23 -15.48 6.54
C ARG A 297 -9.16 -14.22 7.38
N ALA A 298 -8.36 -14.29 8.43
CA ALA A 298 -8.08 -13.14 9.27
C ALA A 298 -7.51 -12.00 8.41
N SER A 299 -8.18 -10.85 8.43
CA SER A 299 -7.76 -9.69 7.65
C SER A 299 -6.78 -8.82 8.43
N LEU A 300 -6.01 -8.03 7.71
CA LEU A 300 -5.18 -6.97 8.27
C LEU A 300 -6.04 -5.90 8.97
N GLU A 301 -7.35 -5.86 8.68
CA GLU A 301 -8.34 -5.00 9.32
C GLU A 301 -8.56 -5.44 10.75
N GLU A 302 -8.85 -6.73 10.95
CA GLU A 302 -9.10 -7.32 12.27
C GLU A 302 -7.84 -7.25 13.13
N ALA A 303 -6.68 -7.55 12.55
CA ALA A 303 -5.40 -7.36 13.22
C ALA A 303 -5.19 -5.90 13.66
N PHE A 304 -5.61 -4.93 12.84
CA PHE A 304 -5.49 -3.52 13.17
C PHE A 304 -6.46 -3.09 14.29
N VAL A 305 -7.71 -3.54 14.25
CA VAL A 305 -8.69 -3.27 15.31
C VAL A 305 -8.18 -3.83 16.64
N ALA A 306 -7.63 -5.05 16.63
CA ALA A 306 -7.04 -5.66 17.82
C ALA A 306 -5.83 -4.88 18.36
N LEU A 307 -4.98 -4.34 17.47
CA LEU A 307 -3.77 -3.60 17.86
C LEU A 307 -4.03 -2.16 18.31
N THR A 308 -5.10 -1.52 17.81
CA THR A 308 -5.34 -0.08 18.03
C THR A 308 -6.57 0.24 18.87
N GLY A 309 -7.48 -0.72 19.05
CA GLY A 309 -8.74 -0.53 19.78
C GLY A 309 -9.74 0.42 19.09
N GLU A 310 -9.40 0.92 17.90
CA GLU A 310 -10.26 1.75 17.06
C GLU A 310 -10.52 0.98 15.76
N GLY A 311 -11.78 0.99 15.29
CA GLY A 311 -12.12 0.53 13.95
C GLY A 311 -11.33 1.30 12.89
N PHE A 312 -10.93 0.65 11.81
CA PHE A 312 -10.50 1.39 10.62
C PHE A 312 -11.77 2.01 10.02
N ASP A 313 -12.13 3.24 10.42
CA ASP A 313 -13.27 3.95 9.84
C ASP A 313 -12.92 4.32 8.40
N VAL A 314 -13.10 3.36 7.48
CA VAL A 314 -13.03 3.55 6.03
C VAL A 314 -14.45 3.89 5.55
N ALA A 315 -14.96 5.03 5.98
CA ALA A 315 -16.18 5.61 5.42
C ALA A 315 -15.81 6.89 4.65
N GLY A 316 -15.79 6.77 3.34
CA GLY A 316 -15.61 7.84 2.37
C GLY A 316 -15.85 7.37 0.95
#